data_AF-A0A7S0E5N8-F1
#
_entry.id   AF-A0A7S0E5N8-F1
#
_cell.length_a   1.000
_cell.length_b   1.000
_cell.length_c   1.000
_cell.angle_alpha   90.00
_cell.angle_beta   90.00
_cell.angle_gamma   90.00
#
_symmetry.space_group_name_H-M   'P 1'
#
loop_
_entity.id
_entity.type
_entity.pdbx_description
1 polymer ?
#
loop_
_entity_poly.entity_id
_entity_poly.type
_entity_poly.pdbx_seq_one_letter_code
_entity_poly.pdbx_strand_id
1 'polypeptide(L)'
;LFHEKMTRRFLRDGLRASCSCSSSANKVSPEGDREDSDQSELDAQGKKLVNERAWLANPPMVYTWDGDLMPRDVEWLGAEGEFSLGDGEAPMYTEDGDEHAYHGFPWEISGGVDSWDTYDTNFVDPIAETFADRAKFRIPDTFDWNKTTNYNYAAPAKKENFHGVYKHVRSVLDYSYHVNYIEERQRLQDEIVRYWCDSGVRSDRPWIIFTAGAMGAGKSRTISQLEANGVDTLRLMVKVDPDTVKYQLPEMKHYISRNPGPNPNKNIILAGHATHNESGFLQEVIVRKLMEGSKHLIVDGSLSNAEWYREYLMQIRTKYPHYRIGIIHVMCDREIIWERVQQRCIRTGRCISWQ
;
A
#
# COMPACT_ATOMS: atom_id res chain seq x y z
N LEU A 1 -12.97 36.83 10.67
CA LEU A 1 -11.90 37.51 9.90
C LEU A 1 -10.89 36.56 9.21
N PHE A 2 -10.78 35.27 9.59
CA PHE A 2 -10.03 34.27 8.79
C PHE A 2 -10.93 33.44 7.84
N HIS A 3 -12.25 33.44 8.07
CA HIS A 3 -13.23 32.72 7.25
C HIS A 3 -13.64 33.45 5.95
N GLU A 4 -13.30 34.74 5.81
CA GLU A 4 -13.71 35.57 4.67
C GLU A 4 -12.68 35.58 3.52
N LYS A 5 -11.47 35.06 3.75
CA LYS A 5 -10.38 35.04 2.74
C LYS A 5 -10.37 33.78 1.86
N MET A 6 -11.01 32.68 2.25
CA MET A 6 -11.10 31.48 1.41
C MET A 6 -12.19 31.60 0.33
N THR A 7 -13.32 32.25 0.62
CA THR A 7 -14.46 32.30 -0.31
C THR A 7 -14.22 33.22 -1.52
N ARG A 8 -13.30 34.20 -1.42
CA ARG A 8 -13.02 35.14 -2.53
C ARG A 8 -12.10 34.58 -3.61
N ARG A 9 -11.44 33.42 -3.40
CA ARG A 9 -10.61 32.78 -4.43
C ARG A 9 -11.39 31.74 -5.27
N PHE A 10 -12.56 31.30 -4.80
CA PHE A 10 -13.40 30.30 -5.47
C PHE A 10 -14.41 30.87 -6.49
N LEU A 11 -14.59 32.19 -6.56
CA LEU A 11 -15.62 32.82 -7.41
C LEU A 11 -15.08 33.56 -8.65
N ARG A 12 -13.78 33.46 -8.98
CA ARG A 12 -13.20 34.22 -10.11
C ARG A 12 -12.99 33.44 -11.41
N ASP A 13 -12.93 32.11 -11.38
CA ASP A 13 -12.63 31.31 -12.58
C ASP A 13 -13.80 30.39 -12.98
N GLY A 14 -15.03 30.90 -12.87
CA GLY A 14 -16.23 30.25 -13.38
C GLY A 14 -16.37 30.40 -14.89
N LEU A 15 -15.68 29.55 -15.66
CA LEU A 15 -15.97 29.34 -17.08
C LEU A 15 -17.22 28.44 -17.20
N ARG A 16 -18.34 29.09 -17.56
CA ARG A 16 -19.58 28.43 -17.97
C ARG A 16 -19.35 27.67 -19.28
N ALA A 17 -19.65 26.37 -19.28
CA ALA A 17 -20.00 25.65 -20.50
C ALA A 17 -21.36 24.97 -20.28
N SER A 18 -22.42 25.65 -20.72
CA SER A 18 -23.76 25.09 -20.84
C SER A 18 -23.86 24.38 -22.19
N CYS A 19 -24.06 23.07 -22.20
CA CYS A 19 -24.49 22.35 -23.40
C CYS A 19 -26.01 22.15 -23.32
N SER A 20 -26.72 22.90 -24.16
CA SER A 20 -28.16 22.75 -24.41
C SER A 20 -28.39 21.62 -25.42
N CYS A 21 -29.09 20.56 -25.03
CA CYS A 21 -29.65 19.59 -25.97
C CYS A 21 -30.99 20.13 -26.51
N SER A 22 -30.99 20.56 -27.77
CA SER A 22 -32.22 20.85 -28.52
C SER A 22 -32.77 19.57 -29.13
N SER A 23 -33.98 19.20 -28.73
CA SER A 23 -34.81 18.18 -29.35
C SER A 23 -35.42 18.70 -30.65
N SER A 24 -35.14 18.03 -31.77
CA SER A 24 -35.95 18.15 -32.99
C SER A 24 -36.33 16.77 -33.48
N ALA A 25 -37.63 16.49 -33.41
CA ALA A 25 -38.27 15.31 -33.96
C ALA A 25 -38.27 15.37 -35.50
N ASN A 26 -38.02 14.24 -36.15
CA ASN A 26 -38.67 13.92 -37.41
C ASN A 26 -38.81 12.40 -37.59
N LYS A 27 -40.04 11.99 -37.89
CA LYS A 27 -40.46 10.65 -38.27
C LYS A 27 -40.01 10.35 -39.70
N VAL A 28 -39.42 9.18 -39.94
CA VAL A 28 -39.68 8.31 -41.12
C VAL A 28 -39.34 6.86 -40.72
N SER A 29 -40.19 5.92 -41.08
CA SER A 29 -39.93 4.47 -41.22
C SER A 29 -40.42 4.06 -42.62
N PRO A 30 -40.19 2.83 -43.15
CA PRO A 30 -39.50 1.66 -42.59
C PRO A 30 -38.54 0.97 -43.59
N GLU A 31 -38.07 -0.23 -43.21
CA GLU A 31 -37.48 -1.34 -44.00
C GLU A 31 -35.97 -1.58 -43.87
N GLY A 32 -35.63 -2.82 -43.49
CA GLY A 32 -34.32 -3.42 -43.73
C GLY A 32 -33.75 -4.22 -42.55
N ASP A 33 -34.11 -5.50 -42.45
CA ASP A 33 -33.38 -6.50 -41.67
C ASP A 33 -31.94 -6.66 -42.20
N ARG A 34 -30.93 -6.58 -41.33
CA ARG A 34 -29.73 -7.47 -41.23
C ARG A 34 -28.56 -6.83 -40.46
N GLU A 35 -27.87 -7.71 -39.71
CA GLU A 35 -26.49 -7.59 -39.18
C GLU A 35 -26.23 -6.75 -37.91
N ASP A 36 -26.71 -7.24 -36.77
CA ASP A 36 -26.24 -6.84 -35.43
C ASP A 36 -25.23 -7.89 -34.89
N SER A 37 -23.94 -7.72 -35.17
CA SER A 37 -22.88 -8.31 -34.33
C SER A 37 -21.57 -7.53 -34.32
N ASP A 38 -21.26 -6.73 -35.34
CA ASP A 38 -20.02 -5.93 -35.41
C ASP A 38 -20.13 -4.53 -34.76
N GLN A 39 -21.34 -4.02 -34.52
CA GLN A 39 -21.52 -2.68 -33.94
C GLN A 39 -21.06 -2.59 -32.47
N SER A 40 -21.12 -3.70 -31.74
CA SER A 40 -20.79 -3.73 -30.31
C SER A 40 -19.28 -3.62 -30.01
N GLU A 41 -18.44 -4.08 -30.94
CA GLU A 41 -16.98 -4.05 -30.80
C GLU A 41 -16.40 -2.67 -31.14
N LEU A 42 -16.98 -2.01 -32.15
CA LEU A 42 -16.63 -0.64 -32.53
C LEU A 42 -17.04 0.38 -31.45
N ASP A 43 -18.19 0.16 -30.80
CA ASP A 43 -18.63 1.00 -29.67
C ASP A 43 -17.74 0.83 -28.42
N ALA A 44 -17.20 -0.38 -28.20
CA ALA A 44 -16.26 -0.64 -27.11
C ALA A 44 -14.89 0.02 -27.37
N GLN A 45 -14.37 -0.07 -28.60
CA GLN A 45 -13.13 0.61 -29.00
C GLN A 45 -13.27 2.14 -29.00
N GLY A 46 -14.41 2.66 -29.46
CA GLY A 46 -14.72 4.09 -29.43
C GLY A 46 -14.75 4.65 -28.00
N LYS A 47 -15.41 3.95 -27.07
CA LYS A 47 -15.44 4.33 -25.65
C LYS A 47 -14.06 4.28 -24.98
N LYS A 48 -13.21 3.33 -25.35
CA LYS A 48 -11.82 3.23 -24.85
C LYS A 48 -10.97 4.42 -25.30
N LEU A 49 -11.02 4.77 -26.60
CA LEU A 49 -10.28 5.91 -27.17
C LEU A 49 -10.74 7.27 -26.64
N VAL A 50 -12.04 7.44 -26.39
CA VAL A 50 -12.59 8.68 -25.80
C VAL A 50 -12.12 8.85 -24.35
N ASN A 51 -12.07 7.77 -23.56
CA ASN A 51 -11.54 7.82 -22.20
C ASN A 51 -10.03 8.11 -22.14
N GLU A 52 -9.24 7.53 -23.04
CA GLU A 52 -7.79 7.84 -23.14
C GLU A 52 -7.53 9.31 -23.52
N ARG A 53 -8.30 9.87 -24.47
CA ARG A 53 -8.19 11.28 -24.85
C ARG A 53 -8.65 12.24 -23.76
N ALA A 54 -9.72 11.92 -23.03
CA ALA A 54 -10.19 12.73 -21.90
C ALA A 54 -9.17 12.75 -20.74
N TRP A 55 -8.44 11.65 -20.54
CA TRP A 55 -7.35 11.54 -19.55
C TRP A 55 -6.10 12.33 -19.94
N LEU A 56 -5.68 12.26 -21.20
CA LEU A 56 -4.55 13.05 -21.71
C LEU A 56 -4.85 14.56 -21.66
N ALA A 57 -6.11 14.96 -21.82
CA ALA A 57 -6.55 16.36 -21.73
C ALA A 57 -6.61 16.89 -20.29
N ASN A 58 -6.79 16.01 -19.29
CA ASN A 58 -6.86 16.36 -17.86
C ASN A 58 -6.09 15.33 -17.02
N PRO A 59 -4.75 15.36 -17.03
CA PRO A 59 -3.96 14.40 -16.27
C PRO A 59 -4.32 14.51 -14.77
N PRO A 60 -4.44 13.39 -14.05
CA PRO A 60 -4.69 13.43 -12.61
C PRO A 60 -3.57 14.22 -11.94
N MET A 61 -3.93 15.36 -11.34
CA MET A 61 -2.97 16.13 -10.56
C MET A 61 -2.84 15.51 -9.17
N VAL A 62 -1.66 14.96 -8.89
CA VAL A 62 -1.25 14.62 -7.52
C VAL A 62 -0.84 15.92 -6.85
N TYR A 63 -1.76 16.53 -6.11
CA TYR A 63 -1.45 17.68 -5.27
C TYR A 63 -0.76 17.21 -3.99
N THR A 64 0.41 17.78 -3.72
CA THR A 64 1.08 17.56 -2.44
C THR A 64 0.63 18.63 -1.46
N TRP A 65 0.67 18.33 -0.17
CA TRP A 65 0.29 19.29 0.87
C TRP A 65 1.13 20.58 0.81
N ASP A 66 2.38 20.47 0.33
CA ASP A 66 3.33 21.56 0.23
C ASP A 66 3.24 22.34 -1.10
N GLY A 67 2.35 21.94 -2.03
CA GLY A 67 2.20 22.58 -3.33
C GLY A 67 3.28 22.20 -4.36
N ASP A 68 4.21 21.32 -4.00
CA ASP A 68 5.19 20.72 -4.92
C ASP A 68 4.48 19.71 -5.83
N LEU A 69 4.83 19.68 -7.12
CA LEU A 69 4.45 18.55 -7.98
C LEU A 69 5.43 17.40 -7.74
N MET A 70 4.93 16.16 -7.73
CA MET A 70 5.84 15.04 -7.88
C MET A 70 6.59 15.19 -9.21
N PRO A 71 7.93 15.10 -9.23
CA PRO A 71 8.67 15.10 -10.48
C PRO A 71 8.14 13.98 -11.37
N ARG A 72 7.75 14.31 -12.61
CA ARG A 72 7.42 13.27 -13.61
C ARG A 72 8.67 12.48 -13.96
N ASP A 73 9.79 13.17 -13.97
CA ASP A 73 11.10 12.63 -14.28
C ASP A 73 12.01 12.97 -13.10
N VAL A 74 12.59 11.96 -12.46
CA VAL A 74 13.77 12.17 -11.65
C VAL A 74 14.87 12.47 -12.67
N GLU A 75 15.22 13.75 -12.85
CA GLU A 75 16.46 14.12 -13.54
C GLU A 75 17.59 13.40 -12.82
N TRP A 76 18.11 12.38 -13.49
CA TRP A 76 19.18 11.54 -13.01
C TRP A 76 20.44 12.40 -12.98
N LEU A 77 20.78 12.95 -11.82
CA LEU A 77 22.04 13.64 -11.60
C LEU A 77 23.16 12.58 -11.57
N GLY A 78 23.72 12.28 -12.74
CA GLY A 78 25.10 11.86 -12.89
C GLY A 78 25.35 10.46 -13.45
N ALA A 79 25.18 10.28 -14.76
CA ALA A 79 26.08 9.45 -15.57
C ALA A 79 25.85 9.76 -17.07
N GLU A 80 26.65 10.67 -17.62
CA GLU A 80 26.87 10.67 -19.06
C GLU A 80 27.74 9.45 -19.39
N GLY A 81 27.09 8.35 -19.77
CA GLY A 81 27.72 7.18 -20.34
C GLY A 81 26.74 6.53 -21.30
N GLU A 82 27.02 6.62 -22.61
CA GLU A 82 26.26 5.92 -23.64
C GLU A 82 26.23 4.42 -23.32
N PHE A 83 25.04 3.90 -23.00
CA PHE A 83 24.84 2.48 -22.78
C PHE A 83 24.40 1.84 -24.10
N SER A 84 25.29 1.05 -24.72
CA SER A 84 24.90 0.15 -25.80
C SER A 84 24.34 -1.15 -25.19
N LEU A 85 23.16 -1.55 -25.63
CA LEU A 85 22.58 -2.84 -25.30
C LEU A 85 23.31 -3.92 -26.10
N GLY A 86 24.37 -4.49 -25.51
CA GLY A 86 24.96 -5.74 -25.94
C GLY A 86 24.30 -6.89 -25.18
N ASP A 87 23.78 -7.88 -25.92
CA ASP A 87 23.18 -9.09 -25.38
C ASP A 87 24.22 -9.92 -24.60
N GLY A 88 24.30 -9.69 -23.29
CA GLY A 88 25.15 -10.44 -22.39
C GLY A 88 25.03 -9.92 -20.97
N GLU A 89 24.48 -10.74 -20.07
CA GLU A 89 24.44 -10.48 -18.64
C GLU A 89 25.86 -10.19 -18.12
N ALA A 90 26.14 -8.92 -17.84
CA ALA A 90 27.37 -8.52 -17.17
C ALA A 90 27.05 -8.32 -15.67
N PRO A 91 27.68 -9.07 -14.75
CA PRO A 91 27.57 -8.77 -13.34
C PRO A 91 28.25 -7.44 -13.04
N MET A 92 27.52 -6.50 -12.41
CA MET A 92 28.10 -5.26 -11.89
C MET A 92 28.80 -5.54 -10.56
N TYR A 93 30.11 -5.34 -10.52
CA TYR A 93 30.90 -5.28 -9.29
C TYR A 93 31.06 -3.82 -8.84
N THR A 94 30.95 -3.56 -7.55
CA THR A 94 31.44 -2.30 -6.93
C THR A 94 32.94 -2.43 -6.63
N GLU A 95 33.64 -1.30 -6.48
CA GLU A 95 35.10 -1.26 -6.19
C GLU A 95 35.48 -1.99 -4.89
N ASP A 96 34.52 -2.32 -4.02
CA ASP A 96 34.74 -3.00 -2.74
C ASP A 96 34.55 -4.53 -2.81
N GLY A 97 34.16 -5.10 -3.96
CA GLY A 97 34.07 -6.56 -4.14
C GLY A 97 32.96 -7.26 -3.33
N ASP A 98 32.09 -6.50 -2.66
CA ASP A 98 30.94 -7.04 -1.93
C ASP A 98 29.76 -7.28 -2.90
N GLU A 99 29.40 -8.55 -3.08
CA GLU A 99 28.14 -8.96 -3.70
C GLU A 99 26.97 -8.50 -2.82
N HIS A 100 26.47 -7.30 -3.07
CA HIS A 100 25.07 -7.02 -2.76
C HIS A 100 24.23 -7.68 -3.85
N ALA A 101 23.93 -8.97 -3.65
CA ALA A 101 22.84 -9.61 -4.37
C ALA A 101 21.60 -8.73 -4.16
N TYR A 102 21.19 -8.04 -5.22
CA TYR A 102 19.88 -7.42 -5.30
C TYR A 102 18.90 -8.57 -5.15
N HIS A 103 18.45 -8.82 -3.92
CA HIS A 103 17.36 -9.75 -3.71
C HIS A 103 16.16 -9.13 -4.38
N GLY A 104 15.77 -9.71 -5.51
CA GLY A 104 14.62 -9.32 -6.29
C GLY A 104 13.46 -8.99 -5.37
N PHE A 105 12.79 -7.89 -5.66
CA PHE A 105 11.71 -7.41 -4.82
C PHE A 105 10.61 -8.47 -4.72
N PRO A 106 9.85 -8.55 -3.61
CA PRO A 106 8.82 -9.58 -3.43
C PRO A 106 7.74 -9.62 -4.54
N TRP A 107 7.59 -8.59 -5.37
CA TRP A 107 6.70 -8.62 -6.54
C TRP A 107 7.26 -9.36 -7.76
N GLU A 108 8.58 -9.56 -7.86
CA GLU A 108 9.18 -10.38 -8.92
C GLU A 108 8.92 -11.87 -8.68
N ILE A 109 8.80 -12.27 -7.40
CA ILE A 109 8.41 -13.62 -7.00
C ILE A 109 6.94 -13.93 -7.39
N SER A 110 6.10 -12.90 -7.51
CA SER A 110 4.69 -13.05 -7.91
C SER A 110 4.43 -12.95 -9.43
N GLY A 111 5.47 -12.86 -10.28
CA GLY A 111 5.31 -12.98 -11.73
C GLY A 111 4.39 -11.93 -12.40
N GLY A 112 4.29 -10.71 -11.85
CA GLY A 112 3.56 -9.61 -12.48
C GLY A 112 2.02 -9.69 -12.45
N VAL A 113 1.42 -10.62 -11.71
CA VAL A 113 0.02 -10.49 -11.29
C VAL A 113 -0.05 -9.54 -10.08
N ASP A 114 -1.03 -8.64 -10.06
CA ASP A 114 -1.25 -7.64 -8.99
C ASP A 114 -1.21 -8.29 -7.59
N SER A 115 -0.01 -8.33 -7.00
CA SER A 115 0.34 -9.10 -5.80
C SER A 115 -0.33 -8.60 -4.52
N TRP A 116 -1.00 -7.46 -4.61
CA TRP A 116 -1.80 -6.87 -3.53
C TRP A 116 -3.09 -7.64 -3.28
N ASP A 117 -3.56 -8.38 -4.29
CA ASP A 117 -4.90 -8.94 -4.31
C ASP A 117 -4.94 -10.44 -4.65
N THR A 118 -3.90 -10.99 -5.28
CA THR A 118 -3.80 -12.41 -5.66
C THR A 118 -3.10 -13.28 -4.61
N TYR A 119 -3.44 -13.13 -3.34
CA TYR A 119 -3.13 -14.17 -2.37
C TYR A 119 -4.10 -15.33 -2.60
N ASP A 120 -3.69 -16.28 -3.43
CA ASP A 120 -4.25 -17.63 -3.43
C ASP A 120 -4.26 -18.11 -1.96
N THR A 121 -5.32 -18.78 -1.49
CA THR A 121 -5.34 -19.38 -0.16
C THR A 121 -4.23 -20.42 0.04
N ASN A 122 -3.58 -20.86 -1.04
CA ASN A 122 -2.37 -21.68 -1.04
C ASN A 122 -1.06 -20.87 -0.90
N PHE A 123 -1.08 -19.55 -1.06
CA PHE A 123 0.09 -18.69 -0.92
C PHE A 123 0.34 -18.38 0.56
N VAL A 124 1.10 -19.28 1.20
CA VAL A 124 1.85 -18.94 2.40
C VAL A 124 3.17 -18.37 1.92
N ASP A 125 3.47 -17.11 2.28
CA ASP A 125 4.78 -16.54 1.96
C ASP A 125 5.86 -17.37 2.68
N PRO A 126 6.72 -18.10 1.94
CA PRO A 126 7.77 -18.93 2.55
C PRO A 126 8.76 -18.10 3.38
N ILE A 127 8.75 -16.76 3.21
CA ILE A 127 9.58 -15.87 4.00
C ILE A 127 9.22 -15.87 5.48
N ALA A 128 7.97 -16.16 5.86
CA ALA A 128 7.56 -16.20 7.26
C ALA A 128 8.30 -17.30 8.03
N GLU A 129 8.48 -18.48 7.41
CA GLU A 129 9.25 -19.59 7.97
C GLU A 129 10.73 -19.24 8.04
N THR A 130 11.25 -18.58 7.00
CA THR A 130 12.63 -18.08 6.97
C THR A 130 12.90 -17.12 8.14
N PHE A 131 12.00 -16.18 8.41
CA PHE A 131 12.13 -15.26 9.55
C PHE A 131 12.04 -16.00 10.89
N ALA A 132 11.10 -16.95 11.01
CA ALA A 132 10.98 -17.76 12.22
C ALA A 132 12.25 -18.57 12.50
N ASP A 133 12.86 -19.18 11.48
CA ASP A 133 14.08 -19.95 11.64
C ASP A 133 15.29 -19.08 12.01
N ARG A 134 15.46 -17.93 11.35
CA ARG A 134 16.52 -16.96 11.71
C ARG A 134 16.36 -16.45 13.14
N ALA A 135 15.12 -16.19 13.56
CA ALA A 135 14.81 -15.76 14.93
C ALA A 135 14.81 -16.89 15.96
N LYS A 136 14.96 -18.16 15.51
CA LYS A 136 14.75 -19.37 16.33
C LYS A 136 13.40 -19.37 17.05
N PHE A 137 12.38 -18.83 16.39
CA PHE A 137 11.03 -18.70 16.91
C PHE A 137 10.20 -19.94 16.59
N ARG A 138 9.40 -20.38 17.56
CA ARG A 138 8.41 -21.46 17.40
C ARG A 138 7.12 -21.01 18.08
N ILE A 139 5.98 -21.29 17.43
CA ILE A 139 4.67 -21.03 18.03
C ILE A 139 4.53 -21.95 19.26
N PRO A 140 4.29 -21.43 20.48
CA PRO A 140 4.17 -22.27 21.66
C PRO A 140 2.97 -23.22 21.57
N ASP A 141 3.08 -24.41 22.18
CA ASP A 141 1.96 -25.35 22.28
C ASP A 141 0.76 -24.77 23.05
N THR A 142 1.02 -23.76 23.89
CA THR A 142 0.01 -23.03 24.67
C THR A 142 -0.68 -21.90 23.88
N PHE A 143 -0.40 -21.75 22.58
CA PHE A 143 -0.98 -20.68 21.77
C PHE A 143 -2.50 -20.83 21.62
N ASP A 144 -3.25 -19.80 22.02
CA ASP A 144 -4.70 -19.76 21.88
C ASP A 144 -5.11 -19.21 20.51
N TRP A 145 -5.55 -20.10 19.63
CA TRP A 145 -6.02 -19.80 18.27
C TRP A 145 -7.34 -19.03 18.21
N ASN A 146 -8.01 -18.79 19.34
CA ASN A 146 -9.20 -17.93 19.41
C ASN A 146 -8.86 -16.51 19.90
N LYS A 147 -7.57 -16.22 20.10
CA LYS A 147 -7.06 -14.91 20.51
C LYS A 147 -6.18 -14.33 19.42
N THR A 148 -5.91 -13.04 19.51
CA THR A 148 -4.98 -12.34 18.62
C THR A 148 -3.52 -12.67 18.97
N THR A 149 -2.60 -12.44 18.03
CA THR A 149 -1.16 -12.60 18.31
C THR A 149 -0.69 -11.63 19.39
N ASN A 150 -1.24 -10.42 19.43
CA ASN A 150 -0.92 -9.44 20.47
C ASN A 150 -1.38 -9.89 21.86
N TYR A 151 -2.48 -10.66 21.97
CA TYR A 151 -2.87 -11.25 23.25
C TYR A 151 -1.93 -12.38 23.67
N ASN A 152 -1.64 -13.31 22.75
CA ASN A 152 -0.80 -14.47 23.03
C ASN A 152 0.64 -14.11 23.41
N TYR A 153 1.18 -13.04 22.85
CA TYR A 153 2.58 -12.64 23.01
C TYR A 153 2.77 -11.35 23.81
N ALA A 154 1.72 -10.83 24.46
CA ALA A 154 1.80 -9.59 25.22
C ALA A 154 2.86 -9.66 26.34
N ALA A 155 3.60 -8.57 26.49
CA ALA A 155 4.48 -8.31 27.63
C ALA A 155 4.23 -6.88 28.16
N PRO A 156 4.61 -6.57 29.41
CA PRO A 156 4.53 -5.21 29.93
C PRO A 156 5.41 -4.26 29.10
N ALA A 157 4.89 -3.09 28.74
CA ALA A 157 5.61 -2.04 28.03
C ALA A 157 6.49 -1.21 28.98
N LYS A 158 7.52 -1.85 29.55
CA LYS A 158 8.53 -1.21 30.41
C LYS A 158 9.87 -1.16 29.70
N LYS A 159 10.72 -0.21 30.07
CA LYS A 159 12.02 0.03 29.41
C LYS A 159 12.90 -1.21 29.34
N GLU A 160 12.88 -2.01 30.41
CA GLU A 160 13.61 -3.27 30.54
C GLU A 160 13.10 -4.39 29.62
N ASN A 161 11.87 -4.26 29.11
CA ASN A 161 11.22 -5.27 28.26
C ASN A 161 11.31 -4.94 26.77
N PHE A 162 12.08 -3.94 26.36
CA PHE A 162 12.36 -3.68 24.94
C PHE A 162 13.70 -4.32 24.57
N HIS A 163 13.63 -5.29 23.65
CA HIS A 163 14.75 -6.13 23.26
C HIS A 163 15.12 -5.92 21.79
N GLY A 164 16.29 -6.44 21.42
CA GLY A 164 16.75 -6.46 20.04
C GLY A 164 17.30 -5.13 19.51
N VAL A 165 17.59 -5.10 18.21
CA VAL A 165 18.26 -3.97 17.55
C VAL A 165 17.32 -2.77 17.40
N TYR A 166 16.00 -3.02 17.36
CA TYR A 166 14.97 -1.98 17.22
C TYR A 166 14.32 -1.55 18.54
N LYS A 167 14.90 -1.90 19.71
CA LYS A 167 14.38 -1.52 21.03
C LYS A 167 14.16 -0.01 21.20
N HIS A 168 15.03 0.82 20.61
CA HIS A 168 14.93 2.27 20.69
C HIS A 168 13.68 2.80 19.95
N VAL A 169 13.33 2.21 18.80
CA VAL A 169 12.11 2.55 18.07
C VAL A 169 10.88 2.09 18.84
N ARG A 170 10.89 0.86 19.35
CA ARG A 170 9.80 0.32 20.19
C ARG A 170 9.52 1.24 21.38
N SER A 171 10.56 1.69 22.07
CA SER A 171 10.43 2.50 23.28
C SER A 171 9.72 3.85 23.13
N VAL A 172 9.50 4.33 21.90
CA VAL A 172 8.85 5.61 21.60
C VAL A 172 7.49 5.45 20.90
N LEU A 173 6.96 4.23 20.80
CA LEU A 173 5.62 3.96 20.26
C LEU A 173 4.53 4.25 21.30
N ASP A 174 3.30 4.40 20.81
CA ASP A 174 2.12 4.61 21.65
C ASP A 174 1.60 3.28 22.22
N TYR A 175 1.96 2.98 23.46
CA TYR A 175 1.50 1.81 24.20
C TYR A 175 0.13 1.97 24.86
N SER A 176 -0.57 3.09 24.63
CA SER A 176 -2.00 3.17 24.93
C SER A 176 -2.84 2.45 23.86
N TYR A 177 -2.29 2.32 22.66
CA TYR A 177 -2.87 1.59 21.54
C TYR A 177 -2.20 0.23 21.33
N HIS A 178 -0.86 0.18 21.38
CA HIS A 178 -0.08 -1.04 21.19
C HIS A 178 0.17 -1.80 22.49
N VAL A 179 0.50 -3.10 22.36
CA VAL A 179 1.14 -3.86 23.42
C VAL A 179 2.63 -3.99 23.15
N ASN A 180 3.42 -4.23 24.19
CA ASN A 180 4.76 -4.76 24.00
C ASN A 180 4.69 -6.29 23.84
N TYR A 181 5.75 -6.88 23.30
CA TYR A 181 5.82 -8.32 23.01
C TYR A 181 6.91 -8.99 23.83
N ILE A 182 6.77 -10.28 24.12
CA ILE A 182 7.85 -11.08 24.75
C ILE A 182 9.14 -11.05 23.91
N GLU A 183 10.28 -11.28 24.55
CA GLU A 183 11.59 -11.14 23.91
C GLU A 183 11.74 -12.02 22.65
N GLU A 184 11.32 -13.28 22.71
CA GLU A 184 11.38 -14.21 21.58
C GLU A 184 10.58 -13.69 20.38
N ARG A 185 9.42 -13.08 20.64
CA ARG A 185 8.58 -12.50 19.60
C ARG A 185 9.20 -11.23 19.02
N GLN A 186 9.85 -10.40 19.83
CA GLN A 186 10.58 -9.22 19.34
C GLN A 186 11.76 -9.61 18.42
N ARG A 187 12.42 -10.76 18.65
CA ARG A 187 13.46 -11.27 17.74
C ARG A 187 12.91 -11.64 16.37
N LEU A 188 11.74 -12.30 16.31
CA LEU A 188 11.04 -12.54 15.04
C LEU A 188 10.69 -11.22 14.34
N GLN A 189 10.14 -10.27 15.09
CA GLN A 189 9.81 -8.94 14.56
C GLN A 189 11.06 -8.22 14.03
N ASP A 190 12.22 -8.37 14.67
CA ASP A 190 13.49 -7.81 14.18
C ASP A 190 13.89 -8.39 12.82
N GLU A 191 13.71 -9.70 12.58
CA GLU A 191 13.98 -10.30 11.27
C GLU A 191 13.07 -9.74 10.17
N ILE A 192 11.78 -9.58 10.49
CA ILE A 192 10.81 -8.95 9.59
C ILE A 192 11.23 -7.51 9.28
N VAL A 193 11.47 -6.70 10.31
CA VAL A 193 11.85 -5.28 10.13
C VAL A 193 13.15 -5.14 9.33
N ARG A 194 14.13 -6.03 9.55
CA ARG A 194 15.40 -6.01 8.81
C ARG A 194 15.18 -6.20 7.31
N TYR A 195 14.37 -7.19 6.93
CA TYR A 195 14.02 -7.42 5.52
C TYR A 195 13.47 -6.17 4.83
N TRP A 196 12.58 -5.43 5.49
CA TRP A 196 12.07 -4.17 4.95
C TRP A 196 13.16 -3.08 4.90
N CYS A 197 13.99 -2.99 5.94
CA CYS A 197 15.06 -1.99 6.03
C CYS A 197 16.16 -2.19 4.98
N ASP A 198 16.36 -3.41 4.50
CA ASP A 198 17.34 -3.71 3.44
C ASP A 198 16.83 -3.26 2.05
N SER A 199 15.52 -3.00 1.92
CA SER A 199 14.89 -2.55 0.67
C SER A 199 14.94 -1.04 0.46
N GLY A 200 14.99 -0.59 -0.79
CA GLY A 200 14.87 0.82 -1.19
C GLY A 200 16.16 1.63 -1.03
N VAL A 201 16.20 2.77 -1.73
CA VAL A 201 17.38 3.63 -1.87
C VAL A 201 17.27 4.86 -0.96
N ARG A 202 18.40 5.25 -0.37
CA ARG A 202 18.53 6.48 0.42
C ARG A 202 18.41 7.72 -0.49
N SER A 203 17.77 8.77 0.01
CA SER A 203 17.60 10.04 -0.68
C SER A 203 17.74 11.20 0.30
N ASP A 204 18.30 12.32 -0.15
CA ASP A 204 18.43 13.52 0.69
C ASP A 204 17.09 14.26 0.86
N ARG A 205 16.15 14.04 -0.07
CA ARG A 205 14.82 14.66 -0.06
C ARG A 205 13.74 13.60 -0.31
N PRO A 206 13.62 12.61 0.57
CA PRO A 206 12.74 11.47 0.36
C PRO A 206 11.26 11.91 0.36
N TRP A 207 10.43 11.12 -0.32
CA TRP A 207 8.97 11.22 -0.24
C TRP A 207 8.46 10.21 0.77
N ILE A 208 7.47 10.61 1.57
CA ILE A 208 6.56 9.70 2.25
C ILE A 208 5.15 9.96 1.73
N ILE A 209 4.57 8.98 1.06
CA ILE A 209 3.24 9.05 0.48
C ILE A 209 2.31 8.19 1.32
N PHE A 210 1.23 8.79 1.83
CA PHE A 210 0.16 8.05 2.47
C PHE A 210 -0.95 7.76 1.48
N THR A 211 -1.38 6.51 1.36
CA THR A 211 -2.62 6.21 0.64
C THR A 211 -3.79 6.39 1.61
N ALA A 212 -4.85 7.04 1.15
CA ALA A 212 -6.06 7.28 1.94
C ALA A 212 -7.28 6.76 1.20
N GLY A 213 -8.29 6.31 1.95
CA GLY A 213 -9.54 5.82 1.38
C GLY A 213 -9.98 4.48 1.97
N ALA A 214 -11.28 4.24 1.87
CA ALA A 214 -11.90 3.03 2.38
C ALA A 214 -11.21 1.76 1.83
N MET A 215 -11.19 0.71 2.63
CA MET A 215 -10.72 -0.59 2.16
C MET A 215 -11.64 -1.08 1.03
N GLY A 216 -11.06 -1.54 -0.08
CA GLY A 216 -11.80 -1.86 -1.31
C GLY A 216 -11.97 -0.69 -2.29
N ALA A 217 -11.57 0.54 -1.92
CA ALA A 217 -11.65 1.70 -2.82
C ALA A 217 -10.73 1.59 -4.06
N GLY A 218 -9.70 0.73 -4.01
CA GLY A 218 -8.78 0.49 -5.11
C GLY A 218 -7.45 1.23 -4.98
N LYS A 219 -6.97 1.50 -3.76
CA LYS A 219 -5.70 2.20 -3.49
C LYS A 219 -4.51 1.56 -4.22
N SER A 220 -4.31 0.26 -4.04
CA SER A 220 -3.22 -0.48 -4.71
C SER A 220 -3.33 -0.38 -6.23
N ARG A 221 -4.55 -0.53 -6.78
CA ARG A 221 -4.81 -0.35 -8.22
C ARG A 221 -4.46 1.07 -8.69
N THR A 222 -4.80 2.10 -7.93
CA THR A 222 -4.43 3.49 -8.26
C THR A 222 -2.91 3.66 -8.29
N ILE A 223 -2.17 3.09 -7.33
CA ILE A 223 -0.71 3.12 -7.34
C ILE A 223 -0.16 2.39 -8.58
N SER A 224 -0.62 1.17 -8.88
CA SER A 224 -0.21 0.43 -10.08
C SER A 224 -0.49 1.21 -11.37
N GLN A 225 -1.65 1.89 -11.44
CA GLN A 225 -1.98 2.72 -12.59
C GLN A 225 -1.09 3.95 -12.71
N LEU A 226 -0.73 4.60 -11.61
CA LEU A 226 0.22 5.72 -11.65
C LEU A 226 1.60 5.25 -12.12
N GLU A 227 2.06 4.09 -11.65
CA GLU A 227 3.31 3.46 -12.10
C GLU A 227 3.29 3.08 -13.58
N ALA A 228 2.15 2.59 -14.09
CA ALA A 228 1.99 2.26 -15.50
C ALA A 228 1.96 3.52 -16.41
N ASN A 229 1.60 4.68 -15.85
CA ASN A 229 1.53 5.96 -16.56
C ASN A 229 2.80 6.81 -16.40
N GLY A 230 3.94 6.19 -16.07
CA GLY A 230 5.26 6.84 -16.07
C GLY A 230 5.60 7.58 -14.77
N VAL A 231 4.89 7.35 -13.66
CA VAL A 231 5.34 7.83 -12.34
C VAL A 231 6.35 6.82 -11.76
N ASP A 232 7.48 6.64 -12.45
CA ASP A 232 8.47 5.58 -12.18
C ASP A 232 9.08 5.67 -10.77
N THR A 233 9.12 6.88 -10.21
CA THR A 233 9.58 7.11 -8.82
C THR A 233 8.81 6.26 -7.80
N LEU A 234 7.54 5.91 -8.06
CA LEU A 234 6.74 5.07 -7.16
C LEU A 234 7.31 3.65 -7.03
N ARG A 235 7.95 3.12 -8.09
CA ARG A 235 8.55 1.77 -8.10
C ARG A 235 9.80 1.69 -7.21
N LEU A 236 10.48 2.83 -7.02
CA LEU A 236 11.68 2.94 -6.18
C LEU A 236 11.33 3.12 -4.69
N MET A 237 10.06 3.31 -4.36
CA MET A 237 9.61 3.50 -2.98
C MET A 237 9.34 2.17 -2.29
N VAL A 238 9.69 2.09 -1.01
CA VAL A 238 9.31 0.94 -0.18
C VAL A 238 7.82 1.07 0.17
N LYS A 239 7.01 0.13 -0.34
CA LYS A 239 5.56 0.06 -0.12
C LYS A 239 5.26 -0.71 1.16
N VAL A 240 4.98 -0.01 2.26
CA VAL A 240 4.70 -0.61 3.56
C VAL A 240 3.18 -0.75 3.75
N ASP A 241 2.69 -1.98 3.64
CA ASP A 241 1.28 -2.36 3.84
C ASP A 241 1.18 -3.34 5.03
N PRO A 242 0.35 -3.06 6.05
CA PRO A 242 0.16 -3.99 7.16
C PRO A 242 -0.41 -5.34 6.68
N ASP A 243 -1.16 -5.39 5.59
CA ASP A 243 -1.66 -6.65 5.04
C ASP A 243 -0.53 -7.55 4.54
N THR A 244 0.49 -7.01 3.86
CA THR A 244 1.70 -7.76 3.49
C THR A 244 2.44 -8.26 4.73
N VAL A 245 2.57 -7.41 5.75
CA VAL A 245 3.24 -7.77 7.01
C VAL A 245 2.53 -8.93 7.72
N LYS A 246 1.19 -9.04 7.65
CA LYS A 246 0.45 -10.18 8.24
C LYS A 246 0.93 -11.52 7.69
N TYR A 247 1.21 -11.61 6.39
CA TYR A 247 1.68 -12.87 5.77
C TYR A 247 3.11 -13.24 6.17
N GLN A 248 3.87 -12.31 6.75
CA GLN A 248 5.20 -12.56 7.29
C GLN A 248 5.16 -13.10 8.73
N LEU A 249 3.96 -13.17 9.34
CA LEU A 249 3.76 -13.77 10.66
C LEU A 249 3.48 -15.28 10.52
N PRO A 250 4.22 -16.16 11.25
CA PRO A 250 4.07 -17.61 11.16
C PRO A 250 2.65 -18.11 11.45
N GLU A 251 1.88 -17.39 12.27
CA GLU A 251 0.51 -17.76 12.65
C GLU A 251 -0.50 -17.56 11.52
N MET A 252 -0.22 -16.69 10.54
CA MET A 252 -1.21 -16.27 9.54
C MET A 252 -1.76 -17.45 8.75
N LYS A 253 -0.88 -18.37 8.29
CA LYS A 253 -1.28 -19.57 7.56
C LYS A 253 -2.24 -20.46 8.38
N HIS A 254 -2.00 -20.57 9.68
CA HIS A 254 -2.82 -21.38 10.58
C HIS A 254 -4.18 -20.74 10.85
N TYR A 255 -4.25 -19.41 10.97
CA TYR A 255 -5.53 -18.73 11.08
C TYR A 255 -6.37 -18.86 9.80
N ILE A 256 -5.75 -18.75 8.62
CA ILE A 256 -6.45 -18.95 7.34
C ILE A 256 -6.99 -20.38 7.26
N SER A 257 -6.18 -21.40 7.58
CA SER A 257 -6.59 -22.80 7.49
C SER A 257 -7.74 -23.15 8.46
N ARG A 258 -7.81 -22.48 9.62
CA ARG A 258 -8.87 -22.68 10.61
C ARG A 258 -10.19 -22.00 10.24
N ASN A 259 -10.15 -20.97 9.38
CA ASN A 259 -11.32 -20.20 9.01
C ASN A 259 -11.24 -19.69 7.56
N PRO A 260 -11.31 -20.60 6.57
CA PRO A 260 -11.28 -20.19 5.17
C PRO A 260 -12.62 -19.51 4.80
N GLY A 261 -12.56 -18.22 4.46
CA GLY A 261 -13.70 -17.52 3.84
C GLY A 261 -14.69 -16.87 4.83
N PRO A 262 -15.91 -16.55 4.35
CA PRO A 262 -16.90 -15.82 5.15
C PRO A 262 -17.35 -16.69 6.32
N ASN A 263 -16.95 -16.28 7.52
CA ASN A 263 -17.07 -17.07 8.74
C ASN A 263 -18.55 -17.40 9.09
N PRO A 264 -19.00 -18.66 8.99
CA PRO A 264 -20.34 -19.04 9.42
C PRO A 264 -20.45 -19.16 10.96
N ASN A 265 -19.31 -19.25 11.67
CA ASN A 265 -19.24 -19.46 13.11
C ASN A 265 -18.54 -18.28 13.82
N LYS A 266 -19.35 -17.34 14.34
CA LYS A 266 -18.90 -16.10 15.01
C LYS A 266 -17.89 -16.29 16.17
N ASN A 267 -17.69 -17.52 16.63
CA ASN A 267 -16.76 -17.84 17.72
C ASN A 267 -15.29 -17.96 17.28
N ILE A 268 -15.00 -17.98 15.98
CA ILE A 268 -13.64 -18.06 15.45
C ILE A 268 -13.17 -16.67 15.03
N ILE A 269 -12.02 -16.22 15.54
CA ILE A 269 -11.41 -14.96 15.11
C ILE A 269 -10.99 -15.04 13.63
N LEU A 270 -11.28 -13.99 12.86
CA LEU A 270 -10.84 -13.89 11.47
C LEU A 270 -9.32 -13.72 11.40
N ALA A 271 -8.65 -14.36 10.45
CA ALA A 271 -7.19 -14.32 10.31
C ALA A 271 -6.64 -12.89 10.27
N GLY A 272 -7.28 -12.03 9.46
CA GLY A 272 -6.89 -10.62 9.36
C GLY A 272 -7.05 -9.83 10.66
N HIS A 273 -8.02 -10.18 11.51
CA HIS A 273 -8.22 -9.56 12.83
C HIS A 273 -7.23 -10.11 13.85
N ALA A 274 -6.97 -11.41 13.83
CA ALA A 274 -6.05 -12.08 14.75
C ALA A 274 -4.63 -11.50 14.70
N THR A 275 -4.18 -11.06 13.53
CA THR A 275 -2.85 -10.50 13.29
C THR A 275 -2.85 -8.97 13.14
N HIS A 276 -4.01 -8.31 13.20
CA HIS A 276 -4.14 -6.89 12.86
C HIS A 276 -3.25 -5.98 13.71
N ASN A 277 -3.37 -6.06 15.03
CA ASN A 277 -2.65 -5.17 15.95
C ASN A 277 -1.13 -5.31 15.81
N GLU A 278 -0.64 -6.55 15.66
CA GLU A 278 0.80 -6.78 15.49
C GLU A 278 1.32 -6.31 14.13
N SER A 279 0.54 -6.51 13.05
CA SER A 279 0.93 -5.97 11.74
C SER A 279 0.97 -4.44 11.73
N GLY A 280 0.03 -3.77 12.42
CA GLY A 280 0.05 -2.32 12.60
C GLY A 280 1.25 -1.85 13.44
N PHE A 281 1.55 -2.55 14.54
CA PHE A 281 2.75 -2.29 15.34
C PHE A 281 4.03 -2.41 14.50
N LEU A 282 4.17 -3.49 13.74
CA LEU A 282 5.31 -3.71 12.85
C LEU A 282 5.40 -2.66 11.76
N GLN A 283 4.27 -2.26 11.14
CA GLN A 283 4.23 -1.18 10.16
C GLN A 283 4.84 0.11 10.74
N GLU A 284 4.48 0.50 11.97
CA GLU A 284 5.06 1.69 12.60
C GLU A 284 6.57 1.56 12.84
N VAL A 285 7.05 0.40 13.29
CA VAL A 285 8.48 0.15 13.48
C VAL A 285 9.22 0.23 12.14
N ILE A 286 8.69 -0.42 11.11
CA ILE A 286 9.25 -0.44 9.75
C ILE A 286 9.33 0.99 9.19
N VAL A 287 8.21 1.73 9.20
CA VAL A 287 8.14 3.10 8.67
C VAL A 287 9.15 4.00 9.38
N ARG A 288 9.23 3.96 10.71
CA ARG A 288 10.20 4.77 11.47
C ARG A 288 11.64 4.43 11.11
N LYS A 289 11.98 3.15 10.96
CA LYS A 289 13.33 2.74 10.57
C LYS A 289 13.70 3.12 9.14
N LEU A 290 12.77 2.98 8.21
CA LEU A 290 12.97 3.42 6.83
C LEU A 290 13.15 4.95 6.75
N MET A 291 12.42 5.69 7.59
CA MET A 291 12.59 7.14 7.70
C MET A 291 13.94 7.56 8.27
N GLU A 292 14.45 6.84 9.27
CA GLU A 292 15.82 7.05 9.78
C GLU A 292 16.87 6.77 8.70
N GLY A 293 16.59 5.85 7.78
CA GLY A 293 17.39 5.59 6.58
C GLY A 293 17.22 6.60 5.43
N SER A 294 16.34 7.61 5.59
CA SER A 294 15.98 8.58 4.54
C SER A 294 15.55 7.93 3.21
N LYS A 295 14.74 6.87 3.28
CA LYS A 295 14.23 6.15 2.10
C LYS A 295 12.89 6.71 1.60
N HIS A 296 12.59 6.53 0.32
CA HIS A 296 11.27 6.82 -0.22
C HIS A 296 10.23 5.78 0.23
N LEU A 297 9.03 6.23 0.60
CA LEU A 297 8.02 5.39 1.23
C LEU A 297 6.63 5.61 0.65
N ILE A 298 5.90 4.51 0.48
CA ILE A 298 4.44 4.52 0.37
C ILE A 298 3.90 3.78 1.58
N VAL A 299 3.08 4.43 2.39
CA VAL A 299 2.47 3.86 3.60
C VAL A 299 1.00 3.62 3.30
N ASP A 300 0.59 2.36 3.22
CA ASP A 300 -0.80 2.01 2.94
C ASP A 300 -1.67 2.14 4.20
N GLY A 301 -2.82 2.79 4.06
CA GLY A 301 -3.76 3.00 5.15
C GLY A 301 -5.13 3.50 4.71
N SER A 302 -6.06 3.60 5.64
CA SER A 302 -7.35 4.26 5.41
C SER A 302 -7.29 5.77 5.61
N LEU A 303 -6.35 6.24 6.46
CA LEU A 303 -6.32 7.58 7.03
C LEU A 303 -7.63 7.97 7.74
N SER A 304 -8.34 7.01 8.32
CA SER A 304 -9.68 7.24 8.89
C SER A 304 -9.69 8.02 10.21
N ASN A 305 -8.59 8.06 10.95
CA ASN A 305 -8.47 8.84 12.20
C ASN A 305 -7.72 10.15 11.94
N ALA A 306 -8.46 11.20 11.57
CA ALA A 306 -7.88 12.47 11.15
C ALA A 306 -7.05 13.15 12.27
N GLU A 307 -7.50 13.07 13.51
CA GLU A 307 -6.83 13.66 14.67
C GLU A 307 -5.45 13.01 14.90
N TRP A 308 -5.41 11.68 14.91
CA TRP A 308 -4.16 10.93 15.07
C TRP A 308 -3.20 11.20 13.91
N TYR A 309 -3.67 11.14 12.65
CA TYR A 309 -2.82 11.39 11.49
C TYR A 309 -2.31 12.83 11.46
N ARG A 310 -3.11 13.82 11.89
CA ARG A 310 -2.65 15.20 12.00
C ARG A 310 -1.45 15.30 12.95
N GLU A 311 -1.53 14.68 14.12
CA GLU A 311 -0.44 14.66 15.09
C GLU A 311 0.78 13.90 14.55
N TYR A 312 0.55 12.75 13.93
CA TYR A 312 1.60 11.93 13.33
C TYR A 312 2.35 12.69 12.21
N LEU A 313 1.64 13.35 11.30
CA LEU A 313 2.23 14.17 10.24
C LEU A 313 3.02 15.37 10.80
N MET A 314 2.54 15.99 11.90
CA MET A 314 3.28 17.05 12.59
C MET A 314 4.58 16.51 13.22
N GLN A 315 4.55 15.32 13.82
CA GLN A 315 5.75 14.66 14.34
C GLN A 315 6.74 14.36 13.22
N ILE A 316 6.28 13.88 12.06
CA ILE A 316 7.13 13.64 10.89
C ILE A 316 7.81 14.93 10.46
N ARG A 317 7.06 16.03 10.27
CA ARG A 317 7.64 17.33 9.89
C ARG A 317 8.66 17.86 10.88
N THR A 318 8.45 17.60 12.17
CA THR A 318 9.35 18.06 13.23
C THR A 318 10.62 17.22 13.30
N LYS A 319 10.49 15.89 13.26
CA LYS A 319 11.62 14.95 13.44
C LYS A 319 12.39 14.69 12.15
N TYR A 320 11.75 14.82 10.99
CA TYR A 320 12.31 14.53 9.67
C TYR A 320 11.94 15.65 8.68
N PRO A 321 12.42 16.89 8.90
CA PRO A 321 12.02 18.06 8.11
C PRO A 321 12.40 18.00 6.63
N HIS A 322 13.30 17.10 6.25
CA HIS A 322 13.71 16.86 4.85
C HIS A 322 12.75 15.98 4.06
N TYR A 323 11.81 15.30 4.73
CA TYR A 323 10.79 14.50 4.06
C TYR A 323 9.72 15.37 3.42
N ARG A 324 9.38 15.06 2.17
CA ARG A 324 8.20 15.58 1.48
C ARG A 324 7.02 14.66 1.73
N ILE A 325 5.86 15.23 2.06
CA ILE A 325 4.67 14.47 2.44
C ILE A 325 3.62 14.55 1.34
N GLY A 326 3.22 13.39 0.82
CA GLY A 326 2.11 13.25 -0.13
C GLY A 326 0.95 12.47 0.47
N ILE A 327 -0.27 12.74 0.00
CA ILE A 327 -1.46 11.93 0.30
C ILE A 327 -2.16 11.62 -1.03
N ILE A 328 -2.37 10.33 -1.32
CA ILE A 328 -3.17 9.87 -2.44
C ILE A 328 -4.50 9.39 -1.89
N HIS A 329 -5.54 10.23 -2.01
CA HIS A 329 -6.88 9.89 -1.56
C HIS A 329 -7.68 9.24 -2.70
N VAL A 330 -8.07 7.99 -2.50
CA VAL A 330 -8.85 7.21 -3.46
C VAL A 330 -10.29 7.11 -2.98
N MET A 331 -11.20 7.60 -3.82
CA MET A 331 -12.63 7.58 -3.58
C MET A 331 -13.30 6.55 -4.51
N CYS A 332 -14.32 5.87 -4.00
CA CYS A 332 -15.09 4.90 -4.76
C CYS A 332 -16.49 4.79 -4.14
N ASP A 333 -17.49 4.49 -4.96
CA ASP A 333 -18.84 4.29 -4.49
C ASP A 333 -18.91 3.07 -3.56
N ARG A 334 -19.71 3.20 -2.50
CA ARG A 334 -19.81 2.21 -1.43
C ARG A 334 -20.22 0.83 -1.95
N GLU A 335 -21.11 0.80 -2.93
CA GLU A 335 -21.63 -0.42 -3.53
C GLU A 335 -20.52 -1.19 -4.26
N ILE A 336 -19.65 -0.47 -4.99
CA ILE A 336 -18.47 -1.04 -5.68
C ILE A 336 -17.43 -1.51 -4.65
N ILE A 337 -17.19 -0.71 -3.60
CA ILE A 337 -16.31 -1.12 -2.50
C ILE A 337 -16.76 -2.45 -1.92
N TRP A 338 -18.06 -2.60 -1.69
CA TRP A 338 -18.62 -3.81 -1.10
C TRP A 338 -18.44 -5.03 -2.00
N GLU A 339 -18.77 -4.91 -3.28
CA GLU A 339 -18.57 -5.97 -4.27
C GLU A 339 -17.12 -6.45 -4.26
N ARG A 340 -16.16 -5.53 -4.28
CA ARG A 340 -14.72 -5.84 -4.26
C ARG A 340 -14.28 -6.52 -2.97
N VAL A 341 -14.77 -6.07 -1.82
CA VAL A 341 -14.46 -6.70 -0.52
C VAL A 341 -14.98 -8.13 -0.48
N GLN A 342 -16.18 -8.38 -1.01
CA GLN A 342 -16.74 -9.74 -1.12
C GLN A 342 -15.91 -10.62 -2.05
N GLN A 343 -15.55 -10.11 -3.23
CA GLN A 343 -14.69 -10.84 -4.17
C GLN A 343 -13.32 -11.17 -3.55
N ARG A 344 -12.70 -10.23 -2.82
CA ARG A 344 -11.43 -10.47 -2.09
C ARG A 344 -11.61 -11.53 -1.00
N CYS A 345 -12.69 -11.48 -0.23
CA CYS A 345 -13.01 -12.48 0.80
C CYS A 345 -13.14 -13.88 0.20
N ILE A 346 -13.83 -14.02 -0.93
CA ILE A 346 -13.98 -15.29 -1.65
C ILE A 346 -12.61 -15.79 -2.15
N ARG A 347 -11.81 -14.91 -2.77
CA ARG A 347 -10.52 -15.28 -3.37
C ARG A 347 -9.44 -15.64 -2.36
N THR A 348 -9.33 -14.86 -1.28
CA THR A 348 -8.19 -14.92 -0.34
C THR A 348 -8.53 -15.59 0.98
N GLY A 349 -9.80 -15.93 1.20
CA GLY A 349 -10.31 -16.35 2.51
C GLY A 349 -10.33 -15.22 3.56
N ARG A 350 -9.84 -14.02 3.22
CA ARG A 350 -9.72 -12.89 4.13
C ARG A 350 -10.93 -11.98 4.03
N CYS A 351 -11.86 -12.19 4.94
CA CYS A 351 -13.10 -11.42 4.98
C CYS A 351 -13.00 -10.26 5.95
N ILE A 352 -13.68 -9.17 5.63
CA ILE A 352 -13.81 -8.02 6.52
C ILE A 352 -15.29 -7.87 6.87
N SER A 353 -15.56 -7.73 8.15
CA SER A 353 -16.91 -7.49 8.65
C SER A 353 -17.35 -6.06 8.38
N TRP A 354 -18.65 -5.88 8.18
CA TRP A 354 -19.30 -4.57 8.24
C TRP A 354 -18.97 -3.91 9.60
N GLN A 355 -18.44 -2.70 9.60
CA GLN A 355 -18.25 -1.86 10.79
C GLN A 355 -18.82 -0.48 10.53
#